data_AF-E8V0M8-F1
#
_entry.id   AF-E8V0M8-F1
#
_cell.length_a   1.000
_cell.length_b   1.000
_cell.length_c   1.000
_cell.angle_alpha   90.00
_cell.angle_beta   90.00
_cell.angle_gamma   90.00
#
_symmetry.space_group_name_H-M   'P 1'
#
loop_
_entity.id
_entity.type
_entity.pdbx_description
1 polymer ?
#
loop_
_entity_poly.entity_id
_entity_poly.type
_entity_poly.pdbx_seq_one_letter_code
_entity_poly.pdbx_strand_id
1 'polypeptide(L)'
;MALEPKTRLRLVLTAGVLFLGFVCLQFVRPPITNPPVTAEIQAPPEVKAILRNSCYNCHSNETKLAWFDQIVPAYWMVSKDVRTARAHLNFSEIGKLPEAQQKGALFEAVNEIQMGAMPLPSYRKVHPGATITPEQLAVLRNYLAPAVSAGPAKVDMAAPTANRDSDEQYAKWITASDTPLQVKPELNGIEFFPDYKNWKAISSTDRFDNHTMRQILGNDIAVKAIAENHINPWPDGAAFAKVAWAQEPDAQGAIHTGAFKQVEFMVKDSQKYASTAGWGWARWVGMDLKPYGKEANFANECIGCHNPVRKNDYVYTMPIQGGQ
;
A
#
# COMPACT_ATOMS: atom_id res chain seq x y z
N MET A 1 54.04 -24.97 2.93
CA MET A 1 54.79 -24.44 4.10
C MET A 1 54.00 -24.74 5.36
N ALA A 2 54.56 -25.53 6.28
CA ALA A 2 53.92 -25.78 7.58
C ALA A 2 54.07 -24.54 8.47
N LEU A 3 52.96 -24.01 8.99
CA LEU A 3 52.99 -22.88 9.94
C LEU A 3 53.74 -23.26 11.21
N GLU A 4 54.57 -22.33 11.71
CA GLU A 4 55.29 -22.40 12.99
C GLU A 4 54.34 -22.76 14.16
N PRO A 5 54.77 -23.58 15.14
CA PRO A 5 53.94 -24.05 16.25
C PRO A 5 53.29 -22.91 17.06
N LYS A 6 54.03 -21.82 17.28
CA LYS A 6 53.54 -20.61 17.98
C LYS A 6 52.43 -19.90 17.20
N THR A 7 52.54 -19.88 15.86
CA THR A 7 51.53 -19.29 14.98
C THR A 7 50.26 -20.13 14.99
N ARG A 8 50.36 -21.46 15.01
CA ARG A 8 49.19 -22.36 15.15
C ARG A 8 48.47 -22.17 16.48
N LEU A 9 49.21 -22.08 17.59
CA LEU A 9 48.62 -21.85 18.92
C LEU A 9 47.87 -20.52 19.01
N ARG A 10 48.44 -19.43 18.46
CA ARG A 10 47.77 -18.13 18.39
C ARG A 10 46.50 -18.19 17.55
N LEU A 11 46.53 -18.90 16.42
CA LEU A 11 45.38 -19.03 15.52
C LEU A 11 44.22 -19.79 16.18
N VAL A 12 44.53 -20.85 16.94
CA VAL A 12 43.56 -21.61 17.74
C VAL A 12 42.95 -20.74 18.84
N LEU A 13 43.77 -19.98 19.57
CA LEU A 13 43.30 -19.07 20.61
C LEU A 13 42.38 -17.97 20.04
N THR A 14 42.77 -17.34 18.93
CA THR A 14 41.95 -16.34 18.25
C THR A 14 40.63 -16.92 17.76
N ALA A 15 40.65 -18.11 17.14
CA ALA A 15 39.44 -18.80 16.71
C ALA A 15 38.52 -19.14 17.90
N GLY A 16 39.09 -19.57 19.03
CA GLY A 16 38.36 -19.85 20.27
C GLY A 16 37.69 -18.59 20.85
N VAL A 17 38.40 -17.46 20.89
CA VAL A 17 37.83 -16.18 21.34
C VAL A 17 36.71 -15.70 20.41
N LEU A 18 36.88 -15.80 19.10
CA LEU A 18 35.84 -15.43 18.13
C LEU A 18 34.62 -16.33 18.24
N PHE A 19 34.83 -17.64 18.42
CA PHE A 19 33.73 -18.59 18.63
C PHE A 19 32.98 -18.31 19.93
N LEU A 20 33.68 -18.09 21.05
CA LEU A 20 33.07 -17.72 22.31
C LEU A 20 32.29 -16.40 22.19
N GLY A 21 32.87 -15.40 21.53
CA GLY A 21 32.19 -14.14 21.24
C GLY A 21 30.90 -14.34 20.42
N PHE A 22 30.95 -15.17 19.39
CA PHE A 22 29.77 -15.52 18.58
C PHE A 22 28.69 -16.22 19.40
N VAL A 23 29.05 -17.18 20.26
CA VAL A 23 28.12 -17.89 21.16
C VAL A 23 27.47 -16.92 22.15
N CYS A 24 28.27 -16.05 22.79
CA CYS A 24 27.76 -15.00 23.67
C CYS A 24 26.77 -14.07 22.95
N LEU A 25 27.05 -13.73 21.68
CA LEU A 25 26.19 -12.86 20.88
C LEU A 25 24.81 -13.47 20.62
N GLN A 26 24.69 -14.80 20.54
CA GLN A 26 23.40 -15.47 20.33
C GLN A 26 22.40 -15.25 21.48
N PHE A 27 22.86 -14.90 22.69
CA PHE A 27 21.99 -14.62 23.84
C PHE A 27 21.33 -13.24 23.76
N VAL A 28 21.85 -12.33 22.92
CA VAL A 28 21.25 -11.01 22.70
C VAL A 28 20.13 -11.14 21.67
N ARG A 29 19.02 -11.79 22.03
CA ARG A 29 17.95 -12.18 21.10
C ARG A 29 16.56 -11.78 21.64
N PRO A 30 16.08 -10.54 21.42
CA PRO A 30 14.75 -10.13 21.86
C PRO A 30 13.66 -11.05 21.24
N PRO A 31 12.81 -11.71 22.03
CA PRO A 31 11.88 -12.73 21.51
C PRO A 31 10.83 -12.14 20.56
N ILE A 32 10.45 -12.90 19.53
CA ILE A 32 9.23 -12.63 18.76
C ILE A 32 8.06 -13.21 19.57
N THR A 33 7.16 -12.35 20.03
CA THR A 33 5.94 -12.77 20.74
C THR A 33 4.88 -13.18 19.74
N ASN A 34 4.19 -14.30 19.98
CA ASN A 34 3.10 -14.81 19.14
C ASN A 34 1.81 -14.78 19.95
N PRO A 35 1.13 -13.62 20.08
CA PRO A 35 -0.12 -13.55 20.81
C PRO A 35 -1.21 -14.40 20.13
N PRO A 36 -2.28 -14.79 20.83
CA PRO A 36 -3.34 -15.60 20.23
C PRO A 36 -3.92 -14.98 18.96
N VAL A 37 -4.35 -15.83 18.04
CA VAL A 37 -5.15 -15.40 16.89
C VAL A 37 -6.50 -14.93 17.41
N THR A 38 -6.90 -13.72 17.02
CA THR A 38 -8.12 -13.09 17.55
C THR A 38 -9.23 -13.02 16.52
N ALA A 39 -8.91 -12.87 15.23
CA ALA A 39 -9.86 -13.01 14.14
C ALA A 39 -9.11 -13.23 12.80
N GLU A 40 -9.33 -14.39 12.18
CA GLU A 40 -8.78 -14.69 10.85
C GLU A 40 -9.67 -14.17 9.71
N ILE A 41 -9.07 -13.97 8.54
CA ILE A 41 -9.80 -13.72 7.30
C ILE A 41 -10.69 -14.91 6.93
N GLN A 42 -11.94 -14.63 6.56
CA GLN A 42 -12.82 -15.62 5.96
C GLN A 42 -12.63 -15.59 4.44
N ALA A 43 -11.86 -16.54 3.93
CA ALA A 43 -11.53 -16.68 2.52
C ALA A 43 -11.54 -18.16 2.09
N PRO A 44 -11.65 -18.46 0.78
CA PRO A 44 -11.54 -19.81 0.24
C PRO A 44 -10.24 -20.52 0.66
N PRO A 45 -10.25 -21.87 0.77
CA PRO A 45 -9.09 -22.65 1.18
C PRO A 45 -7.82 -22.36 0.38
N GLU A 46 -7.94 -22.16 -0.92
CA GLU A 46 -6.84 -21.83 -1.83
C GLU A 46 -6.20 -20.47 -1.50
N VAL A 47 -7.00 -19.46 -1.15
CA VAL A 47 -6.51 -18.14 -0.71
C VAL A 47 -5.82 -18.28 0.64
N LYS A 48 -6.44 -18.98 1.60
CA LYS A 48 -5.86 -19.23 2.92
C LYS A 48 -4.52 -19.96 2.83
N ALA A 49 -4.40 -20.94 1.93
CA ALA A 49 -3.16 -21.68 1.72
C ALA A 49 -2.03 -20.77 1.23
N ILE A 50 -2.30 -19.90 0.25
CA ILE A 50 -1.33 -18.92 -0.26
C ILE A 50 -0.88 -17.96 0.85
N LEU A 51 -1.84 -17.38 1.59
CA LEU A 51 -1.51 -16.43 2.67
C LEU A 51 -0.70 -17.10 3.78
N ARG A 52 -1.05 -18.32 4.18
CA ARG A 52 -0.31 -19.08 5.20
C ARG A 52 1.12 -19.41 4.75
N ASN A 53 1.30 -19.78 3.49
CA ASN A 53 2.61 -20.14 2.97
C ASN A 53 3.54 -18.92 2.78
N SER A 54 3.00 -17.83 2.24
CA SER A 54 3.84 -16.71 1.75
C SER A 54 3.78 -15.46 2.64
N CYS A 55 2.76 -15.30 3.49
CA CYS A 55 2.54 -14.06 4.25
C CYS A 55 2.63 -14.25 5.77
N TYR A 56 2.13 -15.36 6.32
CA TYR A 56 1.92 -15.51 7.77
C TYR A 56 3.21 -15.48 8.59
N ASN A 57 4.35 -15.91 8.03
CA ASN A 57 5.62 -15.87 8.76
C ASN A 57 6.01 -14.44 9.18
N CYS A 58 5.62 -13.42 8.41
CA CYS A 58 5.89 -12.02 8.74
C CYS A 58 4.64 -11.25 9.21
N HIS A 59 3.49 -11.52 8.60
CA HIS A 59 2.25 -10.76 8.78
C HIS A 59 1.22 -11.47 9.67
N SER A 60 1.62 -12.40 10.55
CA SER A 60 0.68 -13.04 11.47
C SER A 60 1.32 -13.28 12.83
N ASN A 61 0.50 -13.53 13.85
CA ASN A 61 0.96 -14.03 15.14
C ASN A 61 1.37 -15.51 15.09
N GLU A 62 1.30 -16.18 13.94
CA GLU A 62 1.71 -17.57 13.74
C GLU A 62 3.11 -17.67 13.11
N THR A 63 4.01 -16.72 13.42
CA THR A 63 5.35 -16.67 12.82
C THR A 63 6.14 -17.94 13.07
N LYS A 64 6.58 -18.59 11.98
CA LYS A 64 7.48 -19.75 11.98
C LYS A 64 8.78 -19.39 11.26
N LEU A 65 9.82 -19.10 12.04
CA LEU A 65 11.15 -18.80 11.51
C LEU A 65 11.84 -20.06 10.99
N ALA A 66 12.57 -19.94 9.88
CA ALA A 66 13.49 -21.00 9.47
C ALA A 66 14.60 -21.14 10.52
N TRP A 67 15.21 -22.33 10.62
CA TRP A 67 16.24 -22.58 11.64
C TRP A 67 17.42 -21.60 11.55
N PHE A 68 17.80 -21.18 10.34
CA PHE A 68 18.91 -20.24 10.13
C PHE A 68 18.53 -18.79 10.46
N ASP A 69 17.25 -18.42 10.39
CA ASP A 69 16.77 -17.11 10.86
C ASP A 69 16.78 -17.02 12.39
N GLN A 70 16.95 -18.14 13.10
CA GLN A 70 17.06 -18.13 14.56
C GLN A 70 18.46 -17.79 15.06
N ILE A 71 19.44 -17.67 14.15
CA ILE A 71 20.84 -17.36 14.44
C ILE A 71 21.08 -15.86 14.23
N VAL A 72 21.74 -15.22 15.20
CA VAL A 72 22.16 -13.81 15.11
C VAL A 72 23.34 -13.68 14.14
N PRO A 73 23.36 -12.66 13.25
CA PRO A 73 22.48 -11.48 13.20
C PRO A 73 21.21 -11.61 12.33
N ALA A 74 21.01 -12.73 11.62
CA ALA A 74 19.82 -12.92 10.79
C ALA A 74 18.53 -12.78 11.62
N TYR A 75 18.54 -13.30 12.84
CA TYR A 75 17.42 -13.14 13.77
C TYR A 75 17.02 -11.68 14.02
N TRP A 76 17.98 -10.77 14.19
CA TRP A 76 17.65 -9.35 14.42
C TRP A 76 16.95 -8.72 13.23
N MET A 77 17.41 -9.06 12.02
CA MET A 77 16.83 -8.57 10.77
C MET A 77 15.38 -9.08 10.63
N VAL A 78 15.17 -10.39 10.70
CA VAL A 78 13.84 -10.98 10.54
C VAL A 78 12.91 -10.57 11.68
N SER A 79 13.41 -10.48 12.91
CA SER A 79 12.61 -10.03 14.06
C SER A 79 12.15 -8.57 13.90
N LYS A 80 13.00 -7.70 13.34
CA LYS A 80 12.61 -6.33 12.98
C LYS A 80 11.56 -6.33 11.87
N ASP A 81 11.79 -7.10 10.81
CA ASP A 81 10.87 -7.16 9.66
C ASP A 81 9.50 -7.71 10.07
N VAL A 82 9.43 -8.73 10.92
CA VAL A 82 8.18 -9.28 11.47
C VAL A 82 7.43 -8.22 12.29
N ARG A 83 8.13 -7.47 13.16
CA ARG A 83 7.48 -6.40 13.94
C ARG A 83 6.91 -5.31 13.05
N THR A 84 7.67 -4.85 12.07
CA THR A 84 7.21 -3.85 11.10
C THR A 84 6.04 -4.38 10.28
N ALA A 85 6.14 -5.60 9.75
CA ALA A 85 5.12 -6.24 8.95
C ALA A 85 3.78 -6.36 9.70
N ARG A 86 3.79 -6.84 10.95
CA ARG A 86 2.58 -6.94 11.80
C ARG A 86 1.97 -5.60 12.16
N ALA A 87 2.79 -4.56 12.31
CA ALA A 87 2.29 -3.21 12.60
C ALA A 87 1.52 -2.62 11.41
N HIS A 88 1.87 -2.99 10.17
CA HIS A 88 1.15 -2.57 8.97
C HIS A 88 -0.03 -3.49 8.64
N LEU A 89 0.17 -4.81 8.70
CA LEU A 89 -0.85 -5.80 8.38
C LEU A 89 -0.65 -7.09 9.19
N ASN A 90 -1.65 -7.46 9.99
CA ASN A 90 -1.66 -8.70 10.78
C ASN A 90 -2.87 -9.60 10.46
N PHE A 91 -2.63 -10.69 9.73
CA PHE A 91 -3.64 -11.70 9.37
C PHE A 91 -4.25 -12.44 10.56
N SER A 92 -3.63 -12.40 11.75
CA SER A 92 -4.22 -12.95 12.97
C SER A 92 -5.28 -12.04 13.60
N GLU A 93 -5.41 -10.80 13.10
CA GLU A 93 -6.37 -9.80 13.59
C GLU A 93 -7.24 -9.21 12.49
N ILE A 94 -6.90 -9.43 11.22
CA ILE A 94 -7.58 -8.85 10.05
C ILE A 94 -9.08 -9.10 10.04
N GLY A 95 -9.55 -10.23 10.59
CA GLY A 95 -10.96 -10.57 10.66
C GLY A 95 -11.79 -9.62 11.55
N LYS A 96 -11.16 -8.78 12.38
CA LYS A 96 -11.83 -7.72 13.16
C LYS A 96 -12.28 -6.55 12.29
N LEU A 97 -11.65 -6.36 11.13
CA LEU A 97 -11.96 -5.27 10.23
C LEU A 97 -13.24 -5.56 9.44
N PRO A 98 -14.00 -4.53 9.02
CA PRO A 98 -15.06 -4.69 8.05
C PRO A 98 -14.55 -5.34 6.75
N GLU A 99 -15.39 -6.14 6.08
CA GLU A 99 -14.99 -6.91 4.88
C GLU A 99 -14.33 -6.04 3.79
N ALA A 100 -14.85 -4.84 3.57
CA ALA A 100 -14.28 -3.89 2.61
C ALA A 100 -12.84 -3.47 2.96
N GLN A 101 -12.53 -3.31 4.25
CA GLN A 101 -11.17 -2.99 4.70
C GLN A 101 -10.25 -4.20 4.60
N GLN A 102 -10.75 -5.41 4.87
CA GLN A 102 -9.99 -6.65 4.65
C GLN A 102 -9.59 -6.81 3.18
N LYS A 103 -10.56 -6.62 2.26
CA LYS A 103 -10.30 -6.64 0.81
C LYS A 103 -9.33 -5.54 0.38
N GLY A 104 -9.46 -4.34 0.93
CA GLY A 104 -8.53 -3.23 0.68
C GLY A 104 -7.08 -3.57 1.07
N ALA A 105 -6.86 -4.13 2.25
CA ALA A 105 -5.53 -4.54 2.71
C ALA A 105 -4.95 -5.67 1.85
N LEU A 106 -5.78 -6.62 1.43
CA LEU A 106 -5.33 -7.70 0.55
C LEU A 106 -5.05 -7.21 -0.89
N PHE A 107 -5.82 -6.24 -1.40
CA PHE A 107 -5.55 -5.58 -2.67
C PHE A 107 -4.21 -4.85 -2.66
N GLU A 108 -3.90 -4.14 -1.57
CA GLU A 108 -2.59 -3.53 -1.38
C GLU A 108 -1.48 -4.59 -1.44
N ALA A 109 -1.59 -5.66 -0.66
CA ALA A 109 -0.62 -6.76 -0.68
C ALA A 109 -0.42 -7.35 -2.10
N VAL A 110 -1.51 -7.54 -2.85
CA VAL A 110 -1.46 -8.03 -4.25
C VAL A 110 -0.70 -7.07 -5.17
N ASN A 111 -0.89 -5.75 -5.02
CA ASN A 111 -0.13 -4.79 -5.81
C ASN A 111 1.35 -4.77 -5.44
N GLU A 112 1.67 -4.85 -4.15
CA GLU A 112 3.06 -4.96 -3.67
C GLU A 112 3.76 -6.18 -4.24
N ILE A 113 3.05 -7.31 -4.35
CA ILE A 113 3.55 -8.53 -4.97
C ILE A 113 3.75 -8.34 -6.47
N GLN A 114 2.77 -7.76 -7.16
CA GLN A 114 2.82 -7.51 -8.60
C GLN A 114 3.97 -6.57 -8.98
N MET A 115 4.27 -5.58 -8.14
CA MET A 115 5.41 -4.66 -8.31
C MET A 115 6.74 -5.26 -7.85
N GLY A 116 6.74 -6.47 -7.31
CA GLY A 116 7.94 -7.17 -6.83
C GLY A 116 8.50 -6.63 -5.52
N ALA A 117 7.80 -5.71 -4.85
CA ALA A 117 8.18 -5.15 -3.56
C ALA A 117 7.99 -6.17 -2.42
N MET A 118 6.98 -7.04 -2.54
CA MET A 118 6.72 -8.11 -1.58
C MET A 118 6.76 -9.51 -2.23
N PRO A 119 7.28 -10.54 -1.55
CA PRO A 119 8.10 -10.44 -0.33
C PRO A 119 9.41 -9.67 -0.61
N LEU A 120 10.00 -9.09 0.44
CA LEU A 120 11.24 -8.30 0.34
C LEU A 120 12.28 -9.00 -0.54
N PRO A 121 12.90 -8.32 -1.52
CA PRO A 121 13.85 -8.96 -2.44
C PRO A 121 15.05 -9.63 -1.74
N SER A 122 15.50 -9.09 -0.61
CA SER A 122 16.55 -9.71 0.23
C SER A 122 16.09 -11.01 0.88
N TYR A 123 14.86 -11.03 1.39
CA TYR A 123 14.27 -12.20 2.03
C TYR A 123 14.09 -13.35 1.03
N ARG A 124 13.57 -13.05 -0.16
CA ARG A 124 13.32 -14.04 -1.22
C ARG A 124 14.57 -14.82 -1.65
N LYS A 125 15.76 -14.20 -1.59
CA LYS A 125 17.03 -14.85 -1.97
C LYS A 125 17.37 -16.05 -1.10
N VAL A 126 16.96 -16.03 0.17
CA VAL A 126 17.23 -17.09 1.15
C VAL A 126 15.96 -17.84 1.55
N HIS A 127 14.78 -17.34 1.16
CA HIS A 127 13.47 -17.95 1.36
C HIS A 127 12.71 -18.11 0.04
N PRO A 128 13.16 -18.99 -0.87
CA PRO A 128 12.51 -19.17 -2.18
C PRO A 128 11.04 -19.62 -2.05
N GLY A 129 10.73 -20.41 -1.02
CA GLY A 129 9.36 -20.90 -0.74
C GLY A 129 8.35 -19.82 -0.32
N ALA A 130 8.82 -18.62 0.04
CA ALA A 130 7.94 -17.48 0.32
C ALA A 130 7.48 -16.75 -0.96
N THR A 131 8.11 -17.05 -2.11
CA THR A 131 7.78 -16.42 -3.39
C THR A 131 6.36 -16.79 -3.81
N ILE A 132 5.60 -15.81 -4.28
CA ILE A 132 4.27 -16.01 -4.84
C ILE A 132 4.41 -16.19 -6.35
N THR A 133 3.88 -17.29 -6.88
CA THR A 133 3.93 -17.56 -8.32
C THR A 133 2.89 -16.73 -9.09
N PRO A 134 3.03 -16.56 -10.42
CA PRO A 134 2.01 -15.88 -11.22
C PRO A 134 0.60 -16.49 -11.07
N GLU A 135 0.52 -17.81 -10.92
CA GLU A 135 -0.76 -18.54 -10.74
C GLU A 135 -1.37 -18.24 -9.38
N GLN A 136 -0.55 -18.23 -8.31
CA GLN A 136 -1.01 -17.85 -6.98
C GLN A 136 -1.44 -16.38 -6.93
N LEU A 137 -0.71 -15.49 -7.59
CA LEU A 137 -1.09 -14.09 -7.73
C LEU A 137 -2.43 -13.95 -8.45
N ALA A 138 -2.67 -14.75 -9.50
CA ALA A 138 -3.96 -14.77 -10.19
C ALA A 138 -5.11 -15.23 -9.28
N VAL A 139 -4.89 -16.24 -8.42
CA VAL A 139 -5.88 -16.67 -7.42
C VAL A 139 -6.24 -15.53 -6.45
N LEU A 140 -5.23 -14.82 -5.93
CA LEU A 140 -5.45 -13.67 -5.04
C LEU A 140 -6.19 -12.53 -5.74
N ARG A 141 -5.83 -12.23 -7.00
CA ARG A 141 -6.51 -11.22 -7.82
C ARG A 141 -7.96 -11.59 -8.09
N ASN A 142 -8.23 -12.86 -8.41
CA ASN A 142 -9.59 -13.35 -8.67
C ASN A 142 -10.46 -13.32 -7.41
N TYR A 143 -9.87 -13.63 -6.24
CA TYR A 143 -10.59 -13.51 -4.97
C TYR A 143 -10.99 -12.06 -4.63
N LEU A 144 -10.14 -11.10 -5.00
CA LEU A 144 -10.44 -9.67 -4.87
C LEU A 144 -11.35 -9.15 -5.97
N ALA A 145 -11.48 -9.89 -7.06
CA ALA A 145 -12.38 -9.51 -8.13
C ALA A 145 -13.81 -9.46 -7.57
N PRO A 146 -14.60 -8.46 -7.96
CA PRO A 146 -15.99 -8.38 -7.59
C PRO A 146 -16.69 -9.68 -7.99
N ALA A 147 -17.69 -10.07 -7.20
CA ALA A 147 -18.48 -11.26 -7.50
C ALA A 147 -19.09 -11.09 -8.90
N VAL A 148 -18.56 -11.82 -9.87
CA VAL A 148 -19.22 -11.98 -11.16
C VAL A 148 -20.49 -12.74 -10.82
N SER A 149 -21.64 -12.07 -10.87
CA SER A 149 -22.92 -12.75 -10.85
C SER A 149 -22.87 -13.79 -11.97
N ALA A 150 -22.77 -15.06 -11.59
CA ALA A 150 -22.81 -16.17 -12.52
C ALA A 150 -24.20 -16.19 -13.16
N GLY A 151 -24.28 -15.65 -14.38
CA GLY A 151 -25.47 -15.63 -15.22
C GLY A 151 -25.40 -14.47 -16.22
N PRO A 152 -25.87 -14.63 -17.46
CA PRO A 152 -26.02 -13.48 -18.34
C PRO A 152 -26.92 -12.50 -17.62
N ALA A 153 -26.42 -11.29 -17.37
CA ALA A 153 -27.23 -10.20 -16.86
C ALA A 153 -28.47 -10.12 -17.76
N LYS A 154 -29.64 -10.47 -17.21
CA LYS A 154 -30.89 -10.02 -17.82
C LYS A 154 -30.84 -8.51 -17.70
N VAL A 155 -30.58 -7.87 -18.83
CA VAL A 155 -30.75 -6.44 -18.99
C VAL A 155 -32.24 -6.21 -18.81
N ASP A 156 -32.64 -5.89 -17.59
CA ASP A 156 -33.98 -5.36 -17.34
C ASP A 156 -34.02 -3.99 -18.02
N MET A 157 -34.62 -3.95 -19.22
CA MET A 157 -34.78 -2.76 -20.06
C MET A 157 -35.76 -1.72 -19.48
N ALA A 158 -35.83 -1.61 -18.15
CA ALA A 158 -36.75 -0.75 -17.44
C ALA A 158 -36.08 -0.08 -16.24
N ALA A 159 -35.01 0.70 -16.49
CA ALA A 159 -34.61 1.76 -15.56
C ALA A 159 -33.79 2.86 -16.28
N PRO A 160 -34.44 3.88 -16.87
CA PRO A 160 -33.75 5.09 -17.33
C PRO A 160 -33.49 6.09 -16.18
N THR A 161 -33.55 5.67 -14.92
CA THR A 161 -33.51 6.57 -13.75
C THR A 161 -32.21 6.55 -12.97
N ALA A 162 -31.33 5.56 -13.14
CA ALA A 162 -30.05 5.51 -12.41
C ALA A 162 -29.00 6.48 -13.01
N ASN A 163 -28.99 6.66 -14.33
CA ASN A 163 -28.02 7.54 -15.02
C ASN A 163 -28.22 9.03 -14.74
N ARG A 164 -29.43 9.48 -14.39
CA ARG A 164 -29.67 10.92 -14.19
C ARG A 164 -29.09 11.42 -12.87
N ASP A 165 -29.06 10.58 -11.83
CA ASP A 165 -28.55 11.00 -10.52
C ASP A 165 -27.02 11.06 -10.46
N SER A 166 -26.31 10.14 -11.12
CA SER A 166 -24.84 10.17 -11.23
C SER A 166 -24.36 11.30 -12.14
N ASP A 167 -25.01 11.50 -13.29
CA ASP A 167 -24.73 12.60 -14.21
C ASP A 167 -25.08 13.97 -13.60
N GLU A 168 -26.21 14.11 -12.88
CA GLU A 168 -26.55 15.35 -12.16
C GLU A 168 -25.63 15.60 -10.96
N GLN A 169 -25.14 14.55 -10.28
CA GLN A 169 -24.15 14.70 -9.20
C GLN A 169 -22.79 15.12 -9.73
N TYR A 170 -22.34 14.53 -10.83
CA TYR A 170 -21.12 14.95 -11.53
C TYR A 170 -21.25 16.38 -12.07
N ALA A 171 -22.37 16.69 -12.73
CA ALA A 171 -22.69 18.02 -13.20
C ALA A 171 -22.72 19.04 -12.05
N LYS A 172 -23.38 18.73 -10.92
CA LYS A 172 -23.34 19.57 -9.71
C LYS A 172 -21.93 19.67 -9.12
N TRP A 173 -21.11 18.64 -9.19
CA TRP A 173 -19.72 18.71 -8.70
C TRP A 173 -18.82 19.60 -9.57
N ILE A 174 -18.99 19.62 -10.89
CA ILE A 174 -18.25 20.52 -11.81
C ILE A 174 -18.85 21.94 -11.89
N THR A 175 -20.16 22.10 -11.65
CA THR A 175 -20.87 23.39 -11.79
C THR A 175 -21.23 24.09 -10.47
N ALA A 176 -21.11 23.43 -9.31
CA ALA A 176 -21.28 24.08 -8.01
C ALA A 176 -20.09 25.02 -7.75
N SER A 177 -20.14 26.19 -8.38
CA SER A 177 -19.10 27.20 -8.33
C SER A 177 -19.33 28.31 -7.31
N ASP A 178 -20.47 28.41 -6.62
CA ASP A 178 -20.78 29.64 -5.86
C ASP A 178 -21.14 29.46 -4.37
N THR A 179 -21.02 28.26 -3.79
CA THR A 179 -21.05 28.10 -2.32
C THR A 179 -19.96 27.13 -1.89
N PRO A 180 -18.87 27.62 -1.26
CA PRO A 180 -17.81 26.75 -0.77
C PRO A 180 -18.40 25.77 0.25
N LEU A 181 -18.33 24.47 -0.04
CA LEU A 181 -18.51 23.46 0.99
C LEU A 181 -17.48 23.76 2.08
N GLN A 182 -17.93 24.01 3.31
CA GLN A 182 -17.03 24.12 4.46
C GLN A 182 -16.52 22.72 4.81
N VAL A 183 -15.44 22.33 4.14
CA VAL A 183 -14.78 21.05 4.36
C VAL A 183 -13.86 21.18 5.57
N LYS A 184 -14.00 20.28 6.54
CA LYS A 184 -13.11 20.27 7.69
C LYS A 184 -11.71 19.82 7.27
N PRO A 185 -10.64 20.38 7.85
CA PRO A 185 -9.30 19.86 7.67
C PRO A 185 -9.22 18.41 8.12
N GLU A 186 -8.24 17.69 7.58
CA GLU A 186 -7.94 16.35 8.04
C GLU A 186 -7.33 16.38 9.44
N LEU A 187 -7.39 15.27 10.19
CA LEU A 187 -6.96 15.27 11.60
C LEU A 187 -5.46 15.52 11.81
N ASN A 188 -4.64 15.44 10.75
CA ASN A 188 -3.24 15.84 10.75
C ASN A 188 -3.01 17.32 10.38
N GLY A 189 -4.08 18.11 10.26
CA GLY A 189 -4.03 19.54 9.99
C GLY A 189 -3.81 19.92 8.52
N ILE A 190 -3.96 18.97 7.59
CA ILE A 190 -3.93 19.27 6.16
C ILE A 190 -5.31 19.81 5.75
N GLU A 191 -5.31 21.00 5.18
CA GLU A 191 -6.50 21.66 4.64
C GLU A 191 -7.00 20.96 3.37
N PHE A 192 -8.30 21.07 3.14
CA PHE A 192 -8.87 20.66 1.86
C PHE A 192 -8.50 21.70 0.78
N PHE A 193 -7.96 21.25 -0.35
CA PHE A 193 -7.64 22.12 -1.48
C PHE A 193 -8.82 22.13 -2.45
N PRO A 194 -9.74 23.12 -2.44
CA PRO A 194 -10.90 23.12 -3.33
C PRO A 194 -10.54 23.37 -4.81
N ASP A 195 -9.40 24.02 -5.05
CA ASP A 195 -8.88 24.37 -6.36
C ASP A 195 -8.27 23.18 -7.12
N TYR A 196 -8.14 22.00 -6.50
CA TYR A 196 -7.63 20.78 -7.14
C TYR A 196 -8.36 20.39 -8.42
N LYS A 197 -9.61 20.81 -8.57
CA LYS A 197 -10.42 20.58 -9.78
C LYS A 197 -9.82 21.28 -11.00
N ASN A 198 -9.02 22.32 -10.79
CA ASN A 198 -8.31 23.07 -11.83
C ASN A 198 -6.89 22.53 -12.09
N TRP A 199 -6.44 21.54 -11.31
CA TRP A 199 -5.11 20.95 -11.48
C TRP A 199 -5.09 20.03 -12.70
N LYS A 200 -3.91 19.83 -13.28
CA LYS A 200 -3.77 19.09 -14.54
C LYS A 200 -3.77 17.59 -14.29
N ALA A 201 -4.52 16.83 -15.08
CA ALA A 201 -4.43 15.37 -15.07
C ALA A 201 -3.04 14.92 -15.54
N ILE A 202 -2.38 14.11 -14.72
CA ILE A 202 -1.03 13.58 -14.99
C ILE A 202 -1.02 12.06 -15.15
N SER A 203 -2.05 11.36 -14.67
CA SER A 203 -2.21 9.91 -14.83
C SER A 203 -3.64 9.45 -14.52
N SER A 204 -3.97 8.22 -14.91
CA SER A 204 -5.20 7.52 -14.55
C SER A 204 -4.90 6.10 -14.12
N THR A 205 -5.65 5.58 -13.15
CA THR A 205 -5.53 4.19 -12.67
C THR A 205 -6.90 3.58 -12.40
N ASP A 206 -7.03 2.27 -12.62
CA ASP A 206 -8.26 1.53 -12.38
C ASP A 206 -8.12 0.57 -11.20
N ARG A 207 -9.21 0.42 -10.44
CA ARG A 207 -9.35 -0.56 -9.36
C ARG A 207 -10.42 -1.57 -9.71
N PHE A 208 -9.94 -2.73 -10.12
CA PHE A 208 -10.80 -3.86 -10.43
C PHE A 208 -11.52 -4.40 -9.18
N ASP A 209 -10.94 -4.30 -7.99
CA ASP A 209 -11.47 -4.86 -6.74
C ASP A 209 -12.74 -4.14 -6.25
N ASN A 210 -12.89 -2.86 -6.57
CA ASN A 210 -14.00 -2.05 -6.07
C ASN A 210 -14.70 -1.21 -7.15
N HIS A 211 -14.46 -1.51 -8.42
CA HIS A 211 -15.05 -0.81 -9.57
C HIS A 211 -14.89 0.71 -9.48
N THR A 212 -13.67 1.18 -9.21
CA THR A 212 -13.39 2.61 -9.23
C THR A 212 -12.34 2.96 -10.26
N MET A 213 -12.58 4.05 -10.99
CA MET A 213 -11.57 4.70 -11.80
C MET A 213 -11.00 5.88 -11.02
N ARG A 214 -9.73 6.16 -11.23
CA ARG A 214 -9.03 7.21 -10.51
C ARG A 214 -8.26 8.10 -11.45
N GLN A 215 -8.43 9.39 -11.27
CA GLN A 215 -7.60 10.38 -11.94
C GLN A 215 -6.62 10.95 -10.93
N ILE A 216 -5.36 11.06 -11.36
CA ILE A 216 -4.31 11.71 -10.59
C ILE A 216 -4.06 13.06 -11.24
N LEU A 217 -4.26 14.12 -10.47
CA LEU A 217 -4.06 15.50 -10.85
C LEU A 217 -2.82 16.06 -10.13
N GLY A 218 -2.07 16.95 -10.78
CA GLY A 218 -0.92 17.64 -10.20
C GLY A 218 -1.08 19.16 -10.30
N ASN A 219 -0.70 19.87 -9.23
CA ASN A 219 -0.65 21.33 -9.25
C ASN A 219 0.45 21.85 -10.20
N ASP A 220 0.50 23.16 -10.41
CA ASP A 220 1.45 23.76 -11.36
C ASP A 220 2.92 23.47 -11.02
N ILE A 221 3.25 23.37 -9.73
CA ILE A 221 4.60 23.01 -9.27
C ILE A 221 4.94 21.58 -9.69
N ALA A 222 4.04 20.62 -9.46
CA ALA A 222 4.21 19.24 -9.88
C ALA A 222 4.30 19.13 -11.41
N VAL A 223 3.44 19.82 -12.15
CA VAL A 223 3.46 19.81 -13.63
C VAL A 223 4.78 20.37 -14.17
N LYS A 224 5.27 21.47 -13.58
CA LYS A 224 6.56 22.05 -13.95
C LYS A 224 7.71 21.08 -13.66
N ALA A 225 7.71 20.46 -12.49
CA ALA A 225 8.69 19.44 -12.11
C ALA A 225 8.71 18.26 -13.09
N ILE A 226 7.54 17.82 -13.55
CA ILE A 226 7.41 16.79 -14.59
C ILE A 226 8.05 17.24 -15.91
N ALA A 227 7.71 18.45 -16.37
CA ALA A 227 8.23 18.99 -17.63
C ALA A 227 9.75 19.17 -17.61
N GLU A 228 10.31 19.51 -16.45
CA GLU A 228 11.75 19.71 -16.22
C GLU A 228 12.48 18.41 -15.84
N ASN A 229 11.77 17.28 -15.74
CA ASN A 229 12.27 15.99 -15.27
C ASN A 229 12.94 16.07 -13.87
N HIS A 230 12.44 16.97 -13.02
CA HIS A 230 12.92 17.19 -11.66
C HIS A 230 11.90 16.67 -10.63
N ILE A 231 11.67 15.37 -10.68
CA ILE A 231 10.63 14.67 -9.90
C ILE A 231 11.19 13.78 -8.78
N ASN A 232 12.51 13.81 -8.54
CA ASN A 232 13.15 12.99 -7.52
C ASN A 232 14.37 13.69 -6.89
N PRO A 233 14.22 14.34 -5.73
CA PRO A 233 12.94 14.52 -5.02
C PRO A 233 12.00 15.48 -5.75
N TRP A 234 10.71 15.42 -5.45
CA TRP A 234 9.78 16.46 -5.85
C TRP A 234 10.07 17.75 -5.08
N PRO A 235 9.88 18.93 -5.70
CA PRO A 235 10.07 20.21 -5.04
C PRO A 235 9.00 20.46 -3.96
N ASP A 236 9.38 21.13 -2.87
CA ASP A 236 8.43 21.57 -1.85
C ASP A 236 7.33 22.44 -2.47
N GLY A 237 6.09 22.21 -2.02
CA GLY A 237 4.88 22.79 -2.61
C GLY A 237 4.27 21.97 -3.76
N ALA A 238 4.97 20.96 -4.30
CA ALA A 238 4.34 20.01 -5.23
C ALA A 238 3.18 19.29 -4.55
N ALA A 239 2.04 19.20 -5.23
CA ALA A 239 0.87 18.52 -4.68
C ALA A 239 0.13 17.69 -5.73
N PHE A 240 -0.42 16.57 -5.28
CA PHE A 240 -1.23 15.66 -6.09
C PHE A 240 -2.61 15.48 -5.48
N ALA A 241 -3.61 15.37 -6.34
CA ALA A 241 -4.95 14.96 -5.98
C ALA A 241 -5.27 13.63 -6.68
N LYS A 242 -5.63 12.60 -5.94
CA LYS A 242 -6.16 11.35 -6.49
C LYS A 242 -7.66 11.30 -6.26
N VAL A 243 -8.41 11.49 -7.34
CA VAL A 243 -9.88 11.55 -7.33
C VAL A 243 -10.41 10.19 -7.74
N ALA A 244 -11.31 9.60 -6.96
CA ALA A 244 -11.90 8.29 -7.28
C ALA A 244 -13.40 8.40 -7.56
N TRP A 245 -13.81 7.79 -8.66
CA TRP A 245 -15.18 7.72 -9.15
C TRP A 245 -15.60 6.26 -9.30
N ALA A 246 -16.89 5.96 -9.14
CA ALA A 246 -17.42 4.66 -9.55
C ALA A 246 -17.23 4.46 -11.06
N GLN A 247 -17.02 3.22 -11.48
CA GLN A 247 -17.10 2.82 -12.88
C GLN A 247 -18.55 2.41 -13.17
N GLU A 248 -19.17 3.04 -14.17
CA GLU A 248 -20.52 2.71 -14.65
C GLU A 248 -20.41 2.21 -16.10
N PRO A 249 -20.39 0.87 -16.33
CA PRO A 249 -20.36 0.32 -17.68
C PRO A 249 -21.70 0.52 -18.38
N ASP A 250 -21.68 0.99 -19.62
CA ASP A 250 -22.87 1.08 -20.47
C ASP A 250 -23.23 -0.27 -21.12
N ALA A 251 -24.33 -0.29 -21.86
CA ALA A 251 -24.85 -1.48 -22.53
C ALA A 251 -23.89 -2.03 -23.62
N GLN A 252 -22.91 -1.24 -24.04
CA GLN A 252 -21.89 -1.59 -25.03
C GLN A 252 -20.55 -1.99 -24.36
N GLY A 253 -20.49 -1.94 -23.03
CA GLY A 253 -19.30 -2.27 -22.24
C GLY A 253 -18.29 -1.13 -22.12
N ALA A 254 -18.61 0.09 -22.57
CA ALA A 254 -17.76 1.26 -22.32
C ALA A 254 -17.99 1.76 -20.89
N ILE A 255 -16.90 2.14 -20.22
CA ILE A 255 -16.94 2.55 -18.81
C ILE A 255 -17.03 4.08 -18.73
N HIS A 256 -18.05 4.57 -18.02
CA HIS A 256 -18.24 5.99 -17.72
C HIS A 256 -17.97 6.30 -16.25
N THR A 257 -17.70 7.57 -15.95
CA THR A 257 -17.55 8.07 -14.58
C THR A 257 -18.90 8.12 -13.87
N GLY A 258 -19.09 7.26 -12.88
CA GLY A 258 -20.25 7.27 -11.98
C GLY A 258 -20.06 8.16 -10.75
N ALA A 259 -20.77 7.85 -9.66
CA ALA A 259 -20.74 8.64 -8.42
C ALA A 259 -19.32 8.85 -7.82
N PHE A 260 -19.05 10.06 -7.32
CA PHE A 260 -17.83 10.39 -6.57
C PHE A 260 -17.70 9.52 -5.32
N LYS A 261 -16.49 9.01 -5.08
CA LYS A 261 -16.21 8.19 -3.89
C LYS A 261 -15.34 8.92 -2.88
N GLN A 262 -14.28 9.57 -3.34
CA GLN A 262 -13.28 10.19 -2.47
C GLN A 262 -12.27 11.01 -3.26
N VAL A 263 -11.56 11.86 -2.54
CA VAL A 263 -10.34 12.52 -3.00
C VAL A 263 -9.25 12.38 -1.94
N GLU A 264 -8.03 12.12 -2.40
CA GLU A 264 -6.83 11.98 -1.59
C GLU A 264 -5.80 13.01 -2.03
N PHE A 265 -5.10 13.63 -1.09
CA PHE A 265 -4.02 14.56 -1.37
C PHE A 265 -2.68 14.04 -0.88
N MET A 266 -1.65 14.31 -1.68
CA MET A 266 -0.25 14.25 -1.28
C MET A 266 0.35 15.65 -1.44
N VAL A 267 0.98 16.20 -0.42
CA VAL A 267 1.57 17.55 -0.44
C VAL A 267 3.03 17.50 0.01
N LYS A 268 3.94 17.97 -0.83
CA LYS A 268 5.37 18.01 -0.53
C LYS A 268 5.70 19.19 0.37
N ASP A 269 6.27 18.89 1.52
CA ASP A 269 6.96 19.87 2.37
C ASP A 269 7.96 19.10 3.23
N SER A 270 9.22 19.13 2.79
CA SER A 270 10.32 18.35 3.36
C SER A 270 10.56 18.63 4.83
N GLN A 271 10.27 19.86 5.30
CA GLN A 271 10.47 20.27 6.68
C GLN A 271 9.23 19.98 7.52
N LYS A 272 8.05 20.43 7.07
CA LYS A 272 6.79 20.27 7.82
C LYS A 272 6.40 18.80 7.98
N TYR A 273 6.66 17.99 6.98
CA TYR A 273 6.27 16.58 6.94
C TYR A 273 7.46 15.62 7.08
N ALA A 274 8.54 16.06 7.74
CA ALA A 274 9.75 15.25 7.93
C ALA A 274 9.47 13.87 8.57
N SER A 275 8.53 13.80 9.52
CA SER A 275 8.10 12.55 10.17
C SER A 275 7.33 11.61 9.25
N THR A 276 6.79 12.12 8.14
CA THR A 276 5.98 11.38 7.16
C THR A 276 6.65 11.34 5.79
N ALA A 277 7.98 11.24 5.80
CA ALA A 277 8.85 11.14 4.62
C ALA A 277 8.82 12.38 3.70
N GLY A 278 8.59 13.56 4.27
CA GLY A 278 8.52 14.83 3.54
C GLY A 278 7.19 15.04 2.81
N TRP A 279 6.19 14.20 3.07
CA TRP A 279 4.89 14.24 2.42
C TRP A 279 3.75 14.34 3.44
N GLY A 280 2.83 15.26 3.22
CA GLY A 280 1.55 15.32 3.89
C GLY A 280 0.54 14.44 3.16
N TRP A 281 -0.20 13.63 3.89
CA TRP A 281 -1.17 12.66 3.37
C TRP A 281 -2.55 12.99 3.91
N ALA A 282 -3.55 13.15 3.04
CA ALA A 282 -4.91 13.45 3.49
C ALA A 282 -5.96 12.83 2.58
N ARG A 283 -7.16 12.54 3.11
CA ARG A 283 -8.21 11.83 2.38
C ARG A 283 -9.59 12.22 2.88
N TRP A 284 -10.46 12.60 1.94
CA TRP A 284 -11.88 12.85 2.21
C TRP A 284 -12.73 11.86 1.46
N VAL A 285 -13.74 11.33 2.14
CA VAL A 285 -14.61 10.26 1.64
C VAL A 285 -16.04 10.77 1.53
N GLY A 286 -16.73 10.34 0.47
CA GLY A 286 -18.13 10.67 0.23
C GLY A 286 -18.35 12.08 -0.33
N MET A 287 -19.58 12.34 -0.76
CA MET A 287 -20.01 13.63 -1.31
C MET A 287 -19.99 14.77 -0.29
N ASP A 288 -20.06 14.42 0.99
CA ASP A 288 -19.96 15.37 2.11
C ASP A 288 -18.52 15.70 2.49
N LEU A 289 -17.53 15.09 1.80
CA LEU A 289 -16.10 15.30 2.03
C LEU A 289 -15.79 15.18 3.51
N LYS A 290 -16.07 14.01 4.09
CA LYS A 290 -15.70 13.72 5.48
C LYS A 290 -14.23 13.33 5.57
N PRO A 291 -13.45 13.91 6.50
CA PRO A 291 -12.11 13.45 6.82
C PRO A 291 -12.07 11.95 7.09
N TYR A 292 -11.08 11.25 6.55
CA TYR A 292 -10.92 9.79 6.70
C TYR A 292 -10.30 9.41 8.03
N GLY A 293 -9.32 10.17 8.50
CA GLY A 293 -8.55 9.85 9.68
C GLY A 293 -9.44 9.76 10.90
N LYS A 294 -9.23 8.72 11.71
CA LYS A 294 -9.80 8.65 13.07
C LYS A 294 -8.87 9.32 14.10
N GLU A 295 -7.57 9.36 13.78
CA GLU A 295 -6.49 9.98 14.56
C GLU A 295 -5.45 10.55 13.59
N ALA A 296 -4.60 11.48 14.03
CA ALA A 296 -3.58 12.11 13.18
C ALA A 296 -2.51 11.13 12.62
N ASN A 297 -2.35 9.96 13.24
CA ASN A 297 -1.35 8.95 12.86
C ASN A 297 -1.72 8.13 11.61
N PHE A 298 -2.92 8.31 11.02
CA PHE A 298 -3.38 7.58 9.84
C PHE A 298 -2.42 7.72 8.64
N ALA A 299 -1.63 8.80 8.59
CA ALA A 299 -0.61 8.99 7.56
C ALA A 299 0.43 7.85 7.50
N ASN A 300 0.65 7.13 8.61
CA ASN A 300 1.51 5.94 8.64
C ASN A 300 0.96 4.79 7.79
N GLU A 301 -0.37 4.68 7.65
CA GLU A 301 -1.00 3.74 6.71
C GLU A 301 -0.56 4.10 5.29
N CYS A 302 -0.67 5.38 4.91
CA CYS A 302 -0.31 5.86 3.58
C CYS A 302 1.18 5.68 3.26
N ILE A 303 2.07 6.03 4.19
CA ILE A 303 3.52 5.86 4.01
C ILE A 303 3.88 4.38 3.88
N GLY A 304 3.22 3.50 4.65
CA GLY A 304 3.39 2.05 4.55
C GLY A 304 3.26 1.57 3.10
N CYS A 305 2.16 1.96 2.44
CA CYS A 305 1.90 1.61 1.03
C CYS A 305 2.86 2.28 0.05
N HIS A 306 3.38 3.46 0.35
CA HIS A 306 4.21 4.25 -0.57
C HIS A 306 5.73 4.06 -0.38
N ASN A 307 6.16 3.48 0.74
CA ASN A 307 7.55 3.14 1.04
C ASN A 307 8.26 2.20 0.02
N PRO A 308 7.57 1.28 -0.66
CA PRO A 308 8.12 0.49 -1.77
C PRO A 308 8.71 1.35 -2.88
N VAL A 309 8.07 2.48 -3.18
CA VAL A 309 8.52 3.48 -4.17
C VAL A 309 9.23 4.67 -3.54
N ARG A 310 9.79 4.55 -2.33
CA ARG A 310 10.60 5.60 -1.68
C ARG A 310 11.76 6.12 -2.54
N LYS A 311 12.27 5.28 -3.45
CA LYS A 311 13.33 5.66 -4.40
C LYS A 311 12.85 6.64 -5.46
N ASN A 312 11.55 6.72 -5.70
CA ASN A 312 10.88 7.68 -6.58
C ASN A 312 10.17 8.74 -5.72
N ASP A 313 10.79 9.09 -4.59
CA ASP A 313 10.26 10.04 -3.61
C ASP A 313 8.81 9.75 -3.18
N TYR A 314 8.51 8.46 -2.97
CA TYR A 314 7.23 7.96 -2.46
C TYR A 314 6.03 8.18 -3.41
N VAL A 315 6.25 8.52 -4.68
CA VAL A 315 5.17 8.74 -5.67
C VAL A 315 5.12 7.60 -6.68
N TYR A 316 3.96 6.95 -6.78
CA TYR A 316 3.71 5.90 -7.78
C TYR A 316 3.48 6.45 -9.20
N THR A 317 2.99 7.68 -9.27
CA THR A 317 2.65 8.34 -10.54
C THR A 317 3.92 8.68 -11.30
N MET A 318 4.24 7.87 -12.29
CA MET A 318 5.19 8.26 -13.33
C MET A 318 4.43 9.02 -14.41
N PRO A 319 4.92 10.18 -14.86
CA PRO A 319 4.25 10.97 -15.89
C PRO A 319 4.04 10.14 -17.16
N ILE A 320 2.87 10.27 -17.79
CA ILE A 320 2.62 9.68 -19.10
C ILE A 320 3.67 10.25 -20.07
N GLN A 321 4.57 9.42 -20.57
CA GLN A 321 5.47 9.80 -21.66
C GLN A 321 4.64 9.93 -22.94
N GLY A 322 4.25 11.15 -23.31
CA GLY A 322 3.59 11.38 -24.60
C GLY A 322 2.61 12.55 -24.67
N GLY A 323 3.03 13.76 -24.26
CA GLY A 323 2.26 14.99 -24.45
C GLY A 323 3.17 16.15 -24.84
N GLN A 324 3.88 16.00 -25.96
CA GLN A 324 4.37 17.14 -26.75
C GLN A 324 3.43 17.34 -27.94
#